data_AF-A0A820MEM8-F1
#
_entry.id   AF-A0A820MEM8-F1
#
_cell.length_a   1.000
_cell.length_b   1.000
_cell.length_c   1.000
_cell.angle_alpha   90.00
_cell.angle_beta   90.00
_cell.angle_gamma   90.00
#
_symmetry.space_group_name_H-M   'P 1'
#
loop_
_entity.id
_entity.type
_entity.pdbx_description
1 polymer ?
#
loop_
_entity_poly.entity_id
_entity_poly.type
_entity_poly.pdbx_seq_one_letter_code
_entity_poly.pdbx_strand_id
1 'polypeptide(L)'
;KLAKQVEKSYNYQPQDLEWSFTKGKLYILQARPITTLFPIPKYAHGQSGLRCMISFGTIQGFLEPMTPLGQSLIRTLLGTLLRMIGINRNSSVEDDISSNPLRHNIFKSASNRLWIDITGILTSAAVHFFGLSMIDTGMGTIINYLVRSKLFP
;
A
#
# COMPACT_ATOMS: atom_id res chain seq x y z
N LYS A 1 10.77 -9.87 21.86
CA LYS A 1 11.90 -8.90 21.85
C LYS A 1 13.04 -9.39 20.95
N LEU A 2 13.55 -10.62 21.14
CA LEU A 2 14.61 -11.20 20.30
C LEU A 2 14.28 -11.24 18.80
N ALA A 3 13.09 -11.75 18.41
CA ALA A 3 12.69 -11.79 17.00
C ALA A 3 12.76 -10.42 16.30
N LYS A 4 12.33 -9.34 16.97
CA LYS A 4 12.45 -7.97 16.45
C LYS A 4 13.90 -7.49 16.33
N GLN A 5 14.80 -7.97 17.20
CA GLN A 5 16.23 -7.67 17.09
C GLN A 5 16.85 -8.39 15.89
N VAL A 6 16.48 -9.65 15.66
CA VAL A 6 16.90 -10.41 14.48
C VAL A 6 16.41 -9.72 13.21
N GLU A 7 15.12 -9.40 13.13
CA GLU A 7 14.54 -8.65 12.02
C GLU A 7 15.27 -7.31 11.77
N LYS A 8 15.60 -6.56 12.83
CA LYS A 8 16.40 -5.33 12.75
C LYS A 8 17.81 -5.57 12.18
N SER A 9 18.46 -6.68 12.53
CA SER A 9 19.76 -7.07 11.98
C SER A 9 19.70 -7.41 10.48
N TYR A 10 18.53 -7.81 9.97
CA TYR A 10 18.26 -8.07 8.55
C TYR A 10 17.48 -6.92 7.89
N ASN A 11 17.82 -5.66 8.21
CA ASN A 11 17.25 -4.47 7.58
C ASN A 11 15.72 -4.37 7.66
N TYR A 12 15.14 -4.82 8.78
CA TYR A 12 13.69 -4.85 9.01
C TYR A 12 12.90 -5.74 8.02
N GLN A 13 13.57 -6.70 7.38
CA GLN A 13 12.90 -7.71 6.57
C GLN A 13 12.31 -8.81 7.47
N PRO A 14 11.03 -9.18 7.30
CA PRO A 14 10.41 -10.27 8.07
C PRO A 14 11.17 -11.59 7.93
N GLN A 15 11.48 -12.21 9.06
CA GLN A 15 12.23 -13.46 9.14
C GLN A 15 11.34 -14.60 9.65
N ASP A 16 11.50 -15.77 9.06
CA ASP A 16 11.11 -17.05 9.62
C ASP A 16 12.29 -17.60 10.45
N LEU A 17 12.02 -17.98 11.70
CA LEU A 17 13.04 -18.28 12.71
C LEU A 17 12.85 -19.68 13.28
N GLU A 18 13.91 -20.48 13.22
CA GLU A 18 14.01 -21.73 13.99
C GLU A 18 14.80 -21.47 15.26
N TRP A 19 14.31 -21.97 16.39
CA TRP A 19 14.90 -21.72 17.69
C TRP A 19 14.76 -22.92 18.63
N SER A 20 15.62 -22.97 19.64
CA SER A 20 15.55 -23.94 20.72
C SER A 20 15.74 -23.26 22.08
N PHE A 21 15.20 -23.89 23.12
CA PHE A 21 15.33 -23.40 24.49
C PHE A 21 15.90 -24.50 25.39
N THR A 22 17.06 -24.25 25.98
CA THR A 22 17.73 -25.21 26.86
C THR A 22 18.51 -24.49 27.96
N LYS A 23 18.51 -25.06 29.17
CA LYS A 23 19.21 -24.52 30.36
C LYS A 23 18.93 -23.04 30.62
N GLY A 24 17.67 -22.61 30.45
CA GLY A 24 17.26 -21.22 30.67
C GLY A 24 17.71 -20.22 29.58
N LYS A 25 18.26 -20.69 28.47
CA LYS A 25 18.75 -19.87 27.36
C LYS A 25 18.01 -20.20 26.07
N LEU A 26 17.72 -19.15 25.30
CA LEU A 26 17.10 -19.22 23.97
C LEU A 26 18.19 -19.12 22.90
N TYR A 27 18.19 -20.04 21.95
CA TYR A 27 19.14 -20.10 20.84
C TYR A 27 18.39 -19.99 19.52
N ILE A 28 18.88 -19.13 18.63
CA ILE A 28 18.42 -19.10 17.24
C ILE A 28 19.26 -20.13 16.47
N LEU A 29 18.58 -21.08 15.84
CA LEU A 29 19.20 -22.14 15.04
C LEU A 29 19.26 -21.72 13.57
N GLN A 30 18.21 -21.06 13.08
CA GLN A 30 18.13 -20.58 11.71
C GLN A 30 17.30 -19.29 11.63
N ALA A 31 17.69 -18.41 10.70
CA ALA A 31 16.90 -17.26 10.29
C ALA A 31 16.87 -17.20 8.75
N ARG A 32 15.68 -17.13 8.16
CA ARG A 32 15.50 -17.02 6.71
C ARG A 32 14.45 -15.96 6.37
N PRO A 33 14.60 -15.22 5.27
CA PRO A 33 13.62 -14.21 4.88
C PRO A 33 12.29 -14.87 4.47
N ILE A 34 11.17 -14.29 4.88
CA ILE A 34 9.84 -14.69 4.39
C ILE A 34 9.66 -14.14 2.98
N THR A 35 9.55 -15.03 1.98
CA THR A 35 9.45 -14.68 0.56
C THR A 35 8.02 -14.69 0.00
N THR A 36 7.04 -15.10 0.80
CA THR A 36 5.64 -15.24 0.40
C THR A 36 4.79 -13.99 0.63
N LEU A 37 5.31 -13.00 1.35
CA LEU A 37 4.58 -11.76 1.61
C LEU A 37 4.43 -10.94 0.33
N PHE A 38 3.23 -10.41 0.11
CA PHE A 38 3.02 -9.43 -0.95
C PHE A 38 3.78 -8.13 -0.59
N PRO A 39 4.57 -7.56 -1.51
CA PRO A 39 5.36 -6.38 -1.20
C PRO A 39 4.45 -5.17 -1.00
N ILE A 40 4.77 -4.37 0.01
CA ILE A 40 4.10 -3.10 0.23
C ILE A 40 4.65 -2.10 -0.80
N PRO A 41 3.81 -1.22 -1.37
CA PRO A 41 4.31 -0.18 -2.26
C PRO A 41 5.36 0.73 -1.60
N LYS A 42 6.45 1.05 -2.32
CA LYS A 42 7.62 1.78 -1.79
C LYS A 42 7.29 3.07 -1.03
N TYR A 43 6.28 3.82 -1.47
CA TYR A 43 5.89 5.10 -0.85
C TYR A 43 5.13 4.94 0.49
N ALA A 44 4.55 3.78 0.77
CA ALA A 44 3.89 3.51 2.05
C ALA A 44 4.93 3.24 3.16
N HIS A 45 6.18 2.93 2.80
CA HIS A 45 7.28 2.88 3.75
C HIS A 45 7.62 4.30 4.23
N GLY A 46 7.37 4.59 5.51
CA GLY A 46 7.74 5.85 6.16
C GLY A 46 6.62 6.90 6.26
N GLN A 47 5.42 6.62 5.76
CA GLN A 47 4.25 7.46 6.04
C GLN A 47 3.61 7.05 7.37
N SER A 48 3.29 8.02 8.23
CA SER A 48 2.58 7.77 9.48
C SER A 48 1.10 7.48 9.22
N GLY A 49 0.54 6.56 10.00
CA GLY A 49 -0.88 6.22 9.95
C GLY A 49 -1.22 5.09 8.96
N LEU A 50 -2.39 4.50 9.17
CA LEU A 50 -2.97 3.47 8.32
C LEU A 50 -3.27 4.04 6.92
N ARG A 51 -3.10 3.22 5.88
CA ARG A 51 -3.46 3.56 4.50
C ARG A 51 -4.36 2.48 3.92
N CYS A 52 -5.38 2.89 3.19
CA CYS A 52 -6.24 1.98 2.48
C CYS A 52 -5.97 2.08 0.97
N MET A 53 -5.66 0.93 0.38
CA MET A 53 -5.29 0.80 -1.02
C MET A 53 -6.29 -0.10 -1.73
N ILE A 54 -6.69 0.28 -2.93
CA ILE A 54 -7.48 -0.58 -3.82
C ILE A 54 -6.66 -0.95 -5.06
N SER A 55 -6.82 -2.20 -5.51
CA SER A 55 -6.16 -2.70 -6.72
C SER A 55 -6.85 -2.14 -7.95
N PHE A 56 -6.11 -1.43 -8.80
CA PHE A 56 -6.60 -0.98 -10.10
C PHE A 56 -6.95 -2.16 -11.01
N GLY A 57 -6.13 -3.21 -10.98
CA GLY A 57 -6.38 -4.41 -11.76
C GLY A 57 -7.72 -5.06 -11.40
N THR A 58 -8.06 -5.11 -10.11
CA THR A 58 -9.35 -5.65 -9.66
C THR A 58 -10.53 -4.84 -10.19
N ILE A 59 -10.40 -3.51 -10.28
CA ILE A 59 -11.43 -2.64 -10.88
C ILE A 59 -11.60 -2.92 -12.39
N GLN A 60 -10.50 -3.25 -13.08
CA GLN A 60 -10.50 -3.54 -14.52
C GLN A 60 -10.76 -5.03 -14.86
N GLY A 61 -10.92 -5.90 -13.86
CA GLY A 61 -11.08 -7.34 -14.07
C GLY A 61 -9.80 -8.10 -14.42
N PHE A 62 -8.62 -7.53 -14.17
CA PHE A 62 -7.32 -8.13 -14.46
C PHE A 62 -6.45 -8.22 -13.20
N LEU A 63 -6.07 -9.43 -12.77
CA LEU A 63 -5.38 -9.66 -11.49
C LEU A 63 -3.87 -9.97 -11.62
N GLU A 64 -3.41 -10.20 -12.85
CA GLU A 64 -2.02 -10.57 -13.11
C GLU A 64 -1.09 -9.34 -13.06
N PRO A 65 0.24 -9.54 -12.94
CA PRO A 65 1.20 -8.46 -13.02
C PRO A 65 1.24 -7.80 -14.41
N MET A 66 1.40 -6.48 -14.43
CA MET A 66 1.54 -5.68 -15.65
C MET A 66 3.02 -5.44 -15.97
N THR A 67 3.38 -5.44 -17.24
CA THR A 67 4.74 -5.06 -17.64
C THR A 67 5.07 -3.63 -17.20
N PRO A 68 6.35 -3.30 -16.93
CA PRO A 68 6.73 -1.93 -16.57
C PRO A 68 6.29 -0.89 -17.62
N LEU A 69 6.41 -1.23 -18.91
CA LEU A 69 5.95 -0.37 -20.00
C LEU A 69 4.42 -0.15 -19.98
N GLY A 70 3.64 -1.21 -19.75
CA GLY A 70 2.19 -1.11 -19.66
C GLY A 70 1.74 -0.22 -18.49
N GLN A 71 2.41 -0.34 -17.34
CA GLN A 71 2.17 0.55 -16.20
C GLN A 71 2.47 2.01 -16.53
N SER A 72 3.58 2.29 -17.22
CA SER A 72 3.92 3.66 -17.64
C SER A 72 2.87 4.23 -18.61
N LEU A 73 2.44 3.44 -19.60
CA LEU A 73 1.42 3.87 -20.56
C LEU A 73 0.11 4.26 -19.86
N ILE A 74 -0.36 3.44 -18.91
CA ILE A 74 -1.59 3.72 -18.15
C ILE A 74 -1.46 5.00 -17.33
N ARG A 75 -0.32 5.19 -16.66
CA ARG A 75 -0.05 6.40 -15.87
C ARG A 75 -0.07 7.64 -16.76
N THR A 76 0.57 7.59 -17.92
CA THR A 76 0.60 8.70 -18.88
C THR A 76 -0.80 9.01 -19.43
N LEU A 77 -1.53 8.00 -19.92
CA LEU A 77 -2.85 8.19 -20.52
C LEU A 77 -3.84 8.77 -19.52
N LEU A 78 -3.92 8.19 -18.31
CA LEU A 78 -4.82 8.71 -17.29
C LEU A 78 -4.41 10.11 -16.84
N GLY A 79 -3.11 10.34 -16.72
CA GLY A 79 -2.56 11.65 -16.40
C GLY A 79 -2.95 12.74 -17.39
N THR A 80 -2.78 12.48 -18.68
CA THR A 80 -3.19 13.39 -19.76
C THR A 80 -4.70 13.63 -19.74
N LEU A 81 -5.51 12.59 -19.54
CA LEU A 81 -6.98 12.73 -19.44
C LEU A 81 -7.40 13.65 -18.29
N LEU A 82 -6.80 13.47 -17.11
CA LEU A 82 -7.09 14.30 -15.94
C LEU A 82 -6.72 15.77 -16.18
N ARG A 83 -5.58 16.02 -16.84
CA ARG A 83 -5.16 17.36 -17.23
C ARG A 83 -6.15 18.01 -18.20
N MET A 84 -6.71 17.26 -19.16
CA MET A 84 -7.71 17.77 -20.10
C MET A 84 -9.01 18.20 -19.41
N ILE A 85 -9.42 17.52 -18.33
CA ILE A 85 -10.61 17.89 -17.56
C ILE A 85 -10.34 18.91 -16.44
N GLY A 86 -9.20 19.60 -16.49
CA GLY A 86 -8.84 20.67 -15.54
C GLY A 86 -8.31 20.17 -14.18
N ILE A 87 -8.16 18.85 -14.00
CA ILE A 87 -7.54 18.27 -12.82
C ILE A 87 -6.02 18.28 -13.03
N ASN A 88 -5.37 19.36 -12.64
CA ASN A 88 -3.93 19.49 -12.73
C ASN A 88 -3.24 18.70 -11.59
N ARG A 89 -3.08 17.39 -11.79
CA ARG A 89 -2.21 16.56 -10.96
C ARG A 89 -0.99 16.18 -11.78
N ASN A 90 0.20 16.53 -11.28
CA ASN A 90 1.47 16.19 -11.94
C ASN A 90 1.60 14.66 -12.01
N SER A 91 1.35 14.12 -13.19
CA SER A 91 1.40 12.69 -13.48
C SER A 91 2.34 12.45 -14.66
N SER A 92 3.53 13.03 -14.58
CA SER A 92 4.62 12.79 -15.54
C SER A 92 5.35 11.51 -15.15
N VAL A 93 5.70 10.71 -16.16
CA VAL A 93 6.60 9.56 -16.04
C VAL A 93 7.97 9.95 -15.47
N GLU A 94 8.36 11.22 -15.63
CA GLU A 94 9.60 11.81 -15.12
C GLU A 94 9.60 11.99 -13.59
N ASP A 95 8.42 12.06 -12.94
CA ASP A 95 8.29 12.28 -11.50
C ASP A 95 8.68 11.03 -10.67
N ASP A 96 8.77 9.85 -11.31
CA ASP A 96 9.18 8.59 -10.66
C ASP A 96 10.72 8.47 -10.54
N ILE A 97 11.51 9.29 -11.25
CA ILE A 97 12.98 9.13 -11.34
C ILE A 97 13.76 10.21 -10.59
N SER A 98 13.28 11.46 -10.47
CA SER A 98 14.20 12.56 -10.08
C SER A 98 13.87 13.39 -8.84
N SER A 99 12.64 13.55 -8.33
CA SER A 99 12.46 14.31 -7.08
C SER A 99 11.09 14.16 -6.43
N ASN A 100 11.11 13.73 -5.17
CA ASN A 100 10.01 13.75 -4.19
C ASN A 100 8.83 12.76 -4.43
N PRO A 101 8.96 11.50 -3.95
CA PRO A 101 7.93 10.44 -4.10
C PRO A 101 6.60 10.72 -3.36
N LEU A 102 6.53 11.80 -2.58
CA LEU A 102 5.38 12.14 -1.75
C LEU A 102 4.30 12.95 -2.46
N ARG A 103 4.52 13.44 -3.69
CA ARG A 103 3.58 14.38 -4.29
C ARG A 103 2.47 13.76 -5.16
N HIS A 104 2.60 13.39 -6.42
CA HIS A 104 1.39 13.48 -7.28
C HIS A 104 1.00 12.27 -8.15
N ASN A 105 1.46 11.06 -7.84
CA ASN A 105 1.01 9.87 -8.60
C ASN A 105 -0.26 9.22 -7.99
N ILE A 106 -1.34 9.17 -8.77
CA ILE A 106 -2.62 8.52 -8.41
C ILE A 106 -2.45 7.02 -8.26
N PHE A 107 -1.60 6.44 -9.11
CA PHE A 107 -1.25 5.04 -9.05
C PHE A 107 0.03 4.81 -8.31
N LYS A 108 0.12 3.67 -7.66
CA LYS A 108 1.31 3.24 -6.92
C LYS A 108 1.62 1.80 -7.29
N SER A 109 2.90 1.51 -7.53
CA SER A 109 3.30 0.17 -8.00
C SER A 109 3.76 -0.71 -6.84
N ALA A 110 3.29 -1.95 -6.81
CA ALA A 110 3.83 -3.03 -5.98
C ALA A 110 3.65 -4.37 -6.67
N SER A 111 4.71 -5.18 -6.73
CA SER A 111 4.74 -6.46 -7.45
C SER A 111 4.16 -6.36 -8.87
N ASN A 112 4.58 -5.32 -9.60
CA ASN A 112 4.11 -5.02 -10.95
C ASN A 112 2.58 -4.83 -11.08
N ARG A 113 1.90 -4.46 -10.00
CA ARG A 113 0.47 -4.11 -9.99
C ARG A 113 0.28 -2.66 -9.61
N LEU A 114 -0.78 -2.05 -10.13
CA LEU A 114 -1.16 -0.68 -9.84
C LEU A 114 -2.19 -0.64 -8.69
N TRP A 115 -1.94 0.23 -7.73
CA TRP A 115 -2.76 0.46 -6.55
C TRP A 115 -3.15 1.93 -6.46
N ILE A 116 -4.37 2.20 -6.02
CA ILE A 116 -4.88 3.57 -5.80
C ILE A 116 -5.04 3.77 -4.31
N ASP A 117 -4.52 4.89 -3.81
CA ASP A 117 -4.71 5.28 -2.42
C ASP A 117 -6.08 5.96 -2.24
N ILE A 118 -6.97 5.29 -1.52
CA ILE A 118 -8.33 5.76 -1.23
C ILE A 118 -8.47 6.28 0.20
N THR A 119 -7.36 6.41 0.93
CA THR A 119 -7.38 6.85 2.34
C THR A 119 -8.14 8.17 2.50
N GLY A 120 -7.82 9.18 1.68
CA GLY A 120 -8.48 10.49 1.75
C GLY A 120 -9.96 10.47 1.32
N ILE A 121 -10.37 9.49 0.51
CA ILE A 121 -11.78 9.31 0.14
C ILE A 121 -12.53 8.71 1.32
N LEU A 122 -11.97 7.65 1.93
CA LEU A 122 -12.55 6.97 3.09
C LEU A 122 -12.65 7.87 4.30
N THR A 123 -11.67 8.74 4.57
CA THR A 123 -11.72 9.64 5.72
C THR A 123 -12.55 10.90 5.48
N SER A 124 -13.08 11.10 4.26
CA SER A 124 -13.88 12.29 3.95
C SER A 124 -15.28 12.22 4.60
N ALA A 125 -15.70 13.35 5.19
CA ALA A 125 -17.02 13.46 5.83
C ALA A 125 -18.18 13.19 4.87
N ALA A 126 -18.03 13.57 3.59
CA ALA A 126 -19.05 13.36 2.56
C ALA A 126 -19.27 11.86 2.25
N VAL A 127 -18.21 11.06 2.16
CA VAL A 127 -18.31 9.61 1.92
C VAL A 127 -18.86 8.89 3.14
N HIS A 128 -18.54 9.35 4.34
CA HIS A 128 -19.17 8.84 5.56
C HIS A 128 -20.67 9.16 5.62
N PHE A 129 -21.08 10.32 5.12
CA PHE A 129 -22.47 10.73 5.13
C PHE A 129 -23.32 10.05 4.05
N PHE A 130 -22.77 9.85 2.83
CA PHE A 130 -23.53 9.30 1.69
C PHE A 130 -23.12 7.89 1.24
N GLY A 131 -21.87 7.47 1.45
CA GLY A 131 -21.30 6.26 0.85
C GLY A 131 -21.51 4.98 1.65
N LEU A 132 -21.64 5.08 2.98
CA LEU A 132 -21.81 3.90 3.85
C LEU A 132 -23.16 3.20 3.67
N SER A 133 -24.19 3.89 3.20
CA SER A 133 -25.52 3.32 2.92
C SER A 133 -25.57 2.51 1.62
N MET A 134 -24.60 2.68 0.72
CA MET A 134 -24.49 2.00 -0.56
C MET A 134 -23.56 0.77 -0.53
N ILE A 135 -22.86 0.57 0.60
CA ILE A 135 -21.93 -0.52 0.82
C ILE A 135 -22.63 -1.59 1.66
N ASP A 136 -22.28 -2.87 1.44
CA ASP A 136 -22.75 -3.95 2.28
C ASP A 136 -22.54 -3.64 3.79
N THR A 137 -23.50 -4.07 4.62
CA THR A 137 -23.57 -3.71 6.04
C THR A 137 -22.31 -4.15 6.81
N GLY A 138 -21.71 -5.29 6.44
CA GLY A 138 -20.48 -5.77 7.06
C GLY A 138 -19.29 -4.85 6.76
N MET A 139 -19.13 -4.49 5.49
CA MET A 139 -18.06 -3.57 5.05
C MET A 139 -18.24 -2.16 5.61
N GLY A 140 -19.48 -1.65 5.68
CA GLY A 140 -19.78 -0.35 6.28
C GLY A 140 -19.39 -0.28 7.77
N THR A 141 -19.61 -1.37 8.51
CA THR A 141 -19.22 -1.48 9.93
C THR A 141 -17.70 -1.42 10.12
N ILE A 142 -16.95 -2.14 9.28
CA ILE A 142 -15.48 -2.17 9.31
C ILE A 142 -14.92 -0.78 8.98
N ILE A 143 -15.40 -0.13 7.92
CA ILE A 143 -14.94 1.21 7.52
C ILE A 143 -15.20 2.22 8.65
N ASN A 144 -16.40 2.20 9.25
CA ASN A 144 -16.73 3.05 10.39
C ASN A 144 -15.81 2.83 11.59
N TYR A 145 -15.51 1.56 11.91
CA TYR A 145 -14.57 1.24 12.98
C TYR A 145 -13.17 1.80 12.67
N LEU A 146 -12.65 1.55 11.46
CA LEU A 146 -11.31 2.00 11.06
C LEU A 146 -11.19 3.53 11.09
N VAL A 147 -12.20 4.26 10.64
CA VAL A 147 -12.17 5.74 10.66
C VAL A 147 -12.30 6.29 12.08
N ARG A 148 -13.16 5.70 12.92
CA ARG A 148 -13.30 6.14 14.33
C ARG A 148 -12.09 5.82 15.19
N SER A 149 -11.33 4.77 14.84
CA SER A 149 -10.16 4.32 15.59
C SER A 149 -8.95 5.27 15.53
N LYS A 150 -9.03 6.38 14.77
CA LYS A 150 -7.93 7.35 14.56
C LYS A 150 -6.62 6.70 14.10
N LEU A 151 -6.71 5.55 13.43
CA LEU A 151 -5.57 4.86 12.86
C LEU A 151 -5.11 5.51 11.56
N PHE A 152 -6.02 6.11 10.80
CA PHE A 152 -5.70 6.90 9.61
C PHE A 152 -5.02 8.24 10.00
N PRO A 153 -4.13 8.76 9.14
CA PRO A 153 -3.49 10.06 9.35
C PRO A 153 -4.48 11.24 9.33
#